data_AF-A0A497KQG7-F1
#
_entry.id   AF-A0A497KQG7-F1
#
_cell.length_a   1.000
_cell.length_b   1.000
_cell.length_c   1.000
_cell.angle_alpha   90.00
_cell.angle_beta   90.00
_cell.angle_gamma   90.00
#
_symmetry.space_group_name_H-M   'P 1'
#
loop_
_entity.id
_entity.type
_entity.pdbx_description
1 polymer ?
#
loop_
_entity_poly.entity_id
_entity_poly.type
_entity_poly.pdbx_seq_one_letter_code
_entity_poly.pdbx_strand_id
1 'polypeptide(L)'
;MHFGFTRQPPLKERIVHAIYRLETQLNKLEQTSTKLHQRDREMFERCIGAKASGDDARAAIYANECVEIRKMAKIVLASQLAIERVILRLQTVEDIGDLLIQMAPVAGIIKETKGKLKGIIPEVSYELEEINRLLNNTLTEAGKASVEETLPEEASAEARKVLEEATAIAEQKMNENYPKLPLPPEPTQKTLEQPLTTPGTPIETTVEELPEKNVQLTEPELEEKLLNYIKECGGELNLNKCASFLNVPVEEVKKAVAQLESKGKIIVQ
;
A
#
# COMPACT_ATOMS: atom_id res chain seq x y z
N MET A 1 13.62 60.62 -13.92
CA MET A 1 13.28 59.38 -13.19
C MET A 1 13.15 58.28 -14.23
N HIS A 2 14.00 57.26 -14.20
CA HIS A 2 13.87 56.08 -15.05
C HIS A 2 12.97 55.08 -14.31
N PHE A 3 11.77 54.85 -14.84
CA PHE A 3 10.91 53.79 -14.37
C PHE A 3 11.22 52.54 -15.19
N GLY A 4 11.99 51.63 -14.62
CA GLY A 4 12.19 50.31 -15.21
C GLY A 4 10.93 49.48 -15.01
N PHE A 5 10.23 49.17 -16.10
CA PHE A 5 9.21 48.13 -16.06
C PHE A 5 9.93 46.78 -16.03
N THR A 6 9.96 46.12 -14.88
CA THR A 6 10.33 44.70 -14.81
C THR A 6 9.21 43.91 -15.47
N ARG A 7 9.38 43.59 -16.76
CA ARG A 7 8.45 42.71 -17.47
C ARG A 7 8.67 41.32 -16.88
N GLN A 8 7.77 40.90 -15.99
CA GLN A 8 7.79 39.55 -15.40
C GLN A 8 7.77 38.52 -16.53
N PRO A 9 8.45 37.37 -16.36
CA PRO A 9 8.41 36.30 -17.35
C PRO A 9 6.96 35.87 -17.60
N PRO A 10 6.60 35.51 -18.84
CA PRO A 10 5.27 35.01 -19.18
C PRO A 10 4.81 33.90 -18.24
N LEU A 11 3.52 33.85 -17.99
CA LEU A 11 2.87 32.83 -17.15
C LEU A 11 3.35 31.40 -17.47
N LYS A 12 3.37 31.05 -18.76
CA LYS A 12 3.84 29.74 -19.24
C LYS A 12 5.28 29.44 -18.80
N GLU A 13 6.19 30.40 -18.94
CA GLU A 13 7.59 30.25 -18.53
C GLU A 13 7.72 30.01 -17.02
N ARG A 14 6.90 30.69 -16.21
CA ARG A 14 6.86 30.49 -14.75
C ARG A 14 6.35 29.10 -14.36
N ILE A 15 5.38 28.57 -15.09
CA ILE A 15 4.84 27.21 -14.89
C ILE A 15 5.90 26.17 -15.27
N VAL A 16 6.54 26.31 -16.44
CA VAL A 16 7.64 25.43 -16.87
C VAL A 16 8.78 25.43 -15.85
N HIS A 17 9.15 26.61 -15.35
CA HIS A 17 10.17 26.72 -14.31
C HIS A 17 9.77 26.04 -12.99
N ALA A 18 8.49 26.13 -12.60
CA ALA A 18 7.98 25.41 -11.43
C ALA A 18 8.04 23.88 -11.63
N ILE A 19 7.64 23.38 -12.82
CA ILE A 19 7.71 21.96 -13.18
C ILE A 19 9.14 21.44 -13.04
N TYR A 20 10.12 22.10 -13.65
CA TYR A 20 11.53 21.69 -13.57
C TYR A 20 12.06 21.60 -12.13
N ARG A 21 11.69 22.57 -11.28
CA ARG A 21 12.09 22.58 -9.87
C ARG A 21 11.43 21.43 -9.09
N LEU A 22 10.16 21.13 -9.38
CA LEU A 22 9.44 20.00 -8.80
C LEU A 22 10.05 18.66 -9.22
N GLU A 23 10.39 18.48 -10.50
CA GLU A 23 11.09 17.28 -11.01
C GLU A 23 12.44 17.08 -10.31
N THR A 24 13.18 18.16 -10.07
CA THR A 24 14.42 18.10 -9.29
C THR A 24 14.17 17.61 -7.87
N GLN A 25 13.09 18.06 -7.23
CA GLN A 25 12.73 17.61 -5.88
C GLN A 25 12.24 16.16 -5.87
N LEU A 26 11.48 15.74 -6.89
CA LEU A 26 11.03 14.36 -7.05
C LEU A 26 12.24 13.40 -7.12
N ASN A 27 13.24 13.72 -7.94
CA ASN A 27 14.49 12.95 -8.03
C ASN A 27 15.22 12.85 -6.68
N LYS A 28 15.26 13.94 -5.89
CA LYS A 28 15.86 13.90 -4.54
C LYS A 28 15.09 13.00 -3.58
N LEU A 29 13.76 12.99 -3.67
CA LEU A 29 12.92 12.09 -2.88
C LEU A 29 13.16 10.62 -3.28
N GLU A 30 13.34 10.32 -4.57
CA GLU A 30 13.68 8.96 -5.06
C GLU A 30 15.02 8.47 -4.51
N GLN A 31 16.03 9.33 -4.55
CA GLN A 31 17.34 9.01 -3.96
C GLN A 31 17.22 8.78 -2.45
N THR A 32 16.38 9.57 -1.76
CA THR A 32 16.18 9.40 -0.32
C THR A 32 15.40 8.13 0.00
N SER A 33 14.38 7.80 -0.79
CA SER A 33 13.62 6.55 -0.70
C SER A 33 14.54 5.34 -0.82
N THR A 34 15.42 5.35 -1.82
CA THR A 34 16.42 4.28 -2.02
C THR A 34 17.35 4.14 -0.82
N LYS A 35 17.83 5.25 -0.25
CA LYS A 35 18.68 5.24 0.96
C LYS A 35 17.92 4.69 2.17
N LEU A 36 16.67 5.07 2.37
CA LEU A 36 15.83 4.55 3.46
C LEU A 36 15.62 3.04 3.33
N HIS A 37 15.35 2.55 2.13
CA HIS A 37 15.23 1.11 1.87
C HIS A 37 16.53 0.35 2.18
N GLN A 38 17.68 0.89 1.77
CA GLN A 38 18.97 0.28 2.08
C GLN A 38 19.24 0.24 3.60
N ARG A 39 18.89 1.31 4.32
CA ARG A 39 19.03 1.36 5.79
C ARG A 39 18.07 0.40 6.49
N ASP A 40 16.83 0.28 6.04
CA ASP A 40 15.86 -0.69 6.60
C ASP A 40 16.43 -2.11 6.49
N ARG A 41 16.96 -2.46 5.32
CA ARG A 41 17.57 -3.77 5.09
C ARG A 41 18.76 -4.01 6.02
N GLU A 42 19.68 -3.05 6.14
CA GLU A 42 20.84 -3.17 7.02
C GLU A 42 20.41 -3.37 8.49
N MET A 43 19.47 -2.56 8.98
CA MET A 43 18.98 -2.68 10.36
C MET A 43 18.26 -4.01 10.58
N PHE A 44 17.52 -4.49 9.59
CA PHE A 44 16.84 -5.77 9.66
C PHE A 44 17.81 -6.95 9.70
N GLU A 45 18.85 -6.94 8.87
CA GLU A 45 19.92 -7.95 8.89
C GLU A 45 20.64 -7.97 10.26
N ARG A 46 20.93 -6.79 10.83
CA ARG A 46 21.51 -6.67 12.17
C ARG A 46 20.56 -7.15 13.28
N CYS A 47 19.26 -6.89 13.15
CA CYS A 47 18.24 -7.40 14.06
C CYS A 47 18.23 -8.94 14.07
N ILE A 48 18.29 -9.57 12.89
CA ILE A 48 18.37 -11.04 12.77
C ILE A 48 19.63 -11.55 13.46
N GLY A 49 20.80 -10.93 13.20
CA GLY A 49 22.06 -11.33 13.81
C GLY A 49 22.05 -11.22 15.34
N ALA A 50 21.52 -10.13 15.89
CA ALA A 50 21.37 -9.94 17.33
C ALA A 50 20.43 -10.98 17.94
N LYS A 51 19.29 -11.26 17.29
CA LYS A 51 18.32 -12.26 17.74
C LYS A 51 18.90 -13.67 17.73
N ALA A 52 19.64 -14.03 16.67
CA ALA A 52 20.31 -15.32 16.56
C ALA A 52 21.39 -15.54 17.64
N SER A 53 21.98 -14.45 18.13
CA SER A 53 23.00 -14.47 19.19
C SER A 53 22.41 -14.43 20.61
N GLY A 54 21.08 -14.38 20.75
CA GLY A 54 20.39 -14.25 22.04
C GLY A 54 20.47 -12.84 22.67
N ASP A 55 20.91 -11.83 21.91
CA ASP A 55 21.01 -10.44 22.36
C ASP A 55 19.69 -9.70 22.09
N ASP A 56 18.68 -10.01 22.91
CA ASP A 56 17.32 -9.47 22.76
C ASP A 56 17.25 -7.95 22.93
N ALA A 57 18.11 -7.37 23.76
CA ALA A 57 18.18 -5.92 23.96
C ALA A 57 18.61 -5.20 22.66
N ARG A 58 19.67 -5.67 21.99
CA ARG A 58 20.07 -5.11 20.70
C ARG A 58 19.07 -5.41 19.59
N ALA A 59 18.50 -6.61 19.57
CA ALA A 59 17.47 -6.95 18.60
C ALA A 59 16.28 -5.99 18.68
N ALA A 60 15.81 -5.66 19.88
CA ALA A 60 14.73 -4.69 20.10
C ALA A 60 15.10 -3.28 19.59
N ILE A 61 16.32 -2.81 19.84
CA ILE A 61 16.79 -1.51 19.32
C ILE A 61 16.76 -1.48 17.78
N TYR A 62 17.30 -2.50 17.12
CA TYR A 62 17.33 -2.56 15.66
C TYR A 62 15.93 -2.71 15.05
N ALA A 63 15.03 -3.45 15.70
CA ALA A 63 13.64 -3.58 15.28
C ALA A 63 12.91 -2.23 15.34
N ASN A 64 13.08 -1.46 16.42
CA ASN A 64 12.50 -0.13 16.55
C ASN A 64 13.00 0.84 15.46
N GLU A 65 14.30 0.79 15.15
CA GLU A 65 14.87 1.60 14.07
C GLU A 65 14.26 1.22 12.71
N CYS A 66 14.05 -0.07 12.42
CA CYS A 66 13.34 -0.49 11.19
C CYS A 66 11.94 0.11 11.11
N VAL A 67 11.20 0.13 12.22
CA VAL A 67 9.85 0.70 12.27
C VAL A 67 9.87 2.19 11.95
N GLU A 68 10.81 2.96 12.53
CA GLU A 68 10.94 4.38 12.26
C GLU A 68 11.38 4.67 10.82
N ILE A 69 12.37 3.94 10.29
CA ILE A 69 12.80 4.05 8.89
C ILE A 69 11.62 3.79 7.94
N ARG A 70 10.81 2.75 8.21
CA ARG A 70 9.63 2.42 7.39
C ARG A 70 8.55 3.50 7.46
N LYS A 71 8.34 4.14 8.61
CA LYS A 71 7.44 5.30 8.73
C LYS A 71 7.94 6.45 7.87
N MET A 72 9.23 6.77 7.93
CA MET A 72 9.85 7.81 7.09
C MET A 72 9.71 7.47 5.60
N ALA A 73 9.98 6.22 5.20
CA ALA A 73 9.87 5.76 3.82
C ALA A 73 8.44 5.92 3.26
N LYS A 74 7.40 5.60 4.05
CA LYS A 74 6.01 5.82 3.66
C LYS A 74 5.69 7.29 3.40
N ILE A 75 6.20 8.19 4.25
CA ILE A 75 5.98 9.64 4.09
C ILE A 75 6.70 10.15 2.84
N VAL A 76 7.93 9.70 2.59
CA VAL A 76 8.69 10.04 1.37
C VAL A 76 7.94 9.56 0.14
N LEU A 77 7.48 8.31 0.11
CA LEU A 77 6.73 7.74 -1.01
C LEU A 77 5.43 8.52 -1.27
N ALA A 78 4.65 8.81 -0.24
CA ALA A 78 3.43 9.61 -0.38
C ALA A 78 3.73 11.02 -0.92
N SER A 79 4.87 11.60 -0.55
CA SER A 79 5.31 12.91 -1.04
C SER A 79 5.75 12.87 -2.51
N GLN A 80 6.38 11.77 -2.96
CA GLN A 80 6.72 11.56 -4.37
C GLN A 80 5.46 11.56 -5.23
N LEU A 81 4.46 10.74 -4.87
CA LEU A 81 3.19 10.64 -5.59
C LEU A 81 2.44 11.98 -5.63
N ALA A 82 2.47 12.73 -4.52
CA ALA A 82 1.85 14.05 -4.46
C ALA A 82 2.53 15.05 -5.40
N ILE A 83 3.87 15.07 -5.45
CA ILE A 83 4.63 15.95 -6.34
C ILE A 83 4.46 15.54 -7.80
N GLU A 84 4.47 14.24 -8.11
CA GLU A 84 4.24 13.73 -9.46
C GLU A 84 2.85 14.13 -9.97
N ARG A 85 1.81 13.95 -9.15
CA ARG A 85 0.46 14.44 -9.46
C ARG A 85 0.44 15.94 -9.76
N VAL A 86 1.15 16.73 -8.96
CA VAL A 86 1.25 18.18 -9.15
C VAL A 86 1.96 18.52 -10.46
N ILE A 87 3.04 17.84 -10.81
CA ILE A 87 3.77 18.03 -12.07
C ILE A 87 2.84 17.77 -13.26
N LEU A 88 2.13 16.63 -13.28
CA LEU A 88 1.18 16.28 -14.33
C LEU A 88 0.08 17.34 -14.50
N ARG A 89 -0.42 17.87 -13.37
CA ARG A 89 -1.43 18.92 -13.38
C ARG A 89 -0.89 20.23 -13.96
N LEU A 90 0.32 20.62 -13.59
CA LEU A 90 0.97 21.82 -14.12
C LEU A 90 1.30 21.69 -15.61
N GLN A 91 1.72 20.51 -16.08
CA GLN A 91 1.92 20.23 -17.50
C GLN A 91 0.62 20.42 -18.30
N THR A 92 -0.50 19.90 -17.78
CA THR A 92 -1.82 20.11 -18.42
C THR A 92 -2.19 21.60 -18.52
N VAL A 93 -1.90 22.39 -17.47
CA VAL A 93 -2.14 23.84 -17.48
C VAL A 93 -1.21 24.56 -18.45
N GLU A 94 0.05 24.11 -18.57
CA GLU A 94 1.04 24.63 -19.52
C GLU A 94 0.60 24.45 -20.98
N ASP A 95 0.03 23.29 -21.29
CA ASP A 95 -0.42 22.90 -22.62
C ASP A 95 -1.73 23.61 -23.02
N ILE A 96 -2.70 23.68 -22.11
CA ILE A 96 -4.07 24.11 -22.43
C ILE A 96 -4.32 25.59 -22.10
N GLY A 97 -3.51 26.21 -21.24
CA GLY A 97 -3.41 27.66 -21.02
C GLY A 97 -4.63 28.38 -20.39
N ASP A 98 -5.86 27.88 -20.58
CA ASP A 98 -7.10 28.46 -20.01
C ASP A 98 -7.45 27.89 -18.62
N LEU A 99 -6.84 26.76 -18.25
CA LEU A 99 -7.17 25.96 -17.06
C LEU A 99 -6.54 26.50 -15.76
N LEU A 100 -6.30 27.81 -15.65
CA LEU A 100 -5.62 28.39 -14.49
C LEU A 100 -6.34 28.18 -13.16
N ILE A 101 -7.67 28.09 -13.20
CA ILE A 101 -8.50 27.78 -12.03
C ILE A 101 -8.12 26.41 -11.45
N GLN A 102 -7.60 25.50 -12.28
CA GLN A 102 -7.15 24.17 -11.87
C GLN A 102 -5.77 24.17 -11.20
N MET A 103 -5.10 25.32 -11.06
CA MET A 103 -3.87 25.48 -10.30
C MET A 103 -4.11 25.64 -8.79
N ALA A 104 -5.30 26.06 -8.34
CA ALA A 104 -5.56 26.27 -6.91
C ALA A 104 -5.38 24.98 -6.06
N PRO A 105 -5.90 23.81 -6.49
CA PRO A 105 -5.66 22.55 -5.78
C PRO A 105 -4.18 22.15 -5.71
N VAL A 106 -3.38 22.54 -6.71
CA VAL A 106 -1.94 22.24 -6.77
C VAL A 106 -1.19 22.91 -5.60
N ALA A 107 -1.49 24.18 -5.32
CA ALA A 107 -0.87 24.90 -4.20
C ALA A 107 -1.17 24.25 -2.84
N GLY A 108 -2.40 23.73 -2.66
CA GLY A 108 -2.80 22.98 -1.47
C GLY A 108 -1.97 21.71 -1.26
N ILE A 109 -1.83 20.90 -2.32
CA ILE A 109 -1.05 19.65 -2.28
C ILE A 109 0.42 19.93 -1.97
N ILE A 110 1.03 20.96 -2.58
CA ILE A 110 2.42 21.34 -2.31
C ILE A 110 2.59 21.77 -0.85
N LYS A 111 1.66 22.58 -0.31
CA LYS A 111 1.71 23.04 1.08
C LYS A 111 1.62 21.89 2.08
N GLU A 112 0.73 20.93 1.84
CA GLU A 112 0.60 19.72 2.67
C GLU A 112 1.87 18.85 2.59
N THR A 113 2.36 18.61 1.38
CA THR A 113 3.56 17.80 1.12
C THR A 113 4.79 18.41 1.79
N LYS A 114 4.94 19.74 1.72
CA LYS A 114 5.95 20.49 2.48
C LYS A 114 5.90 20.17 3.97
N GLY A 115 4.72 20.27 4.57
CA GLY A 115 4.51 20.04 6.00
C GLY A 115 4.99 18.66 6.44
N LYS A 116 4.69 17.62 5.66
CA LYS A 116 5.11 16.24 5.90
C LYS A 116 6.63 16.05 5.80
N LEU A 117 7.29 16.77 4.89
CA LEU A 117 8.72 16.63 4.64
C LEU A 117 9.62 17.45 5.58
N LYS A 118 9.08 18.45 6.29
CA LYS A 118 9.87 19.35 7.15
C LYS A 118 10.75 18.62 8.17
N GLY A 119 10.27 17.50 8.73
CA GLY A 119 11.01 16.71 9.72
C GLY A 119 11.89 15.59 9.16
N ILE A 120 11.82 15.34 7.85
CA ILE A 120 12.47 14.18 7.20
C ILE A 120 13.52 14.66 6.19
N ILE A 121 13.13 15.58 5.31
CA ILE A 121 13.96 16.12 4.24
C ILE A 121 13.76 17.65 4.18
N PRO A 122 14.40 18.41 5.11
CA PRO A 122 14.18 19.85 5.25
C PRO A 122 14.51 20.65 4.00
N GLU A 123 15.52 20.23 3.23
CA GLU A 123 15.94 20.86 1.98
C GLU A 123 14.80 20.86 0.95
N VAL A 124 14.16 19.70 0.73
CA VAL A 124 13.03 19.58 -0.19
C VAL A 124 11.84 20.38 0.33
N SER A 125 11.58 20.36 1.64
CA SER A 125 10.55 21.20 2.25
C SER A 125 10.77 22.69 1.97
N TYR A 126 12.00 23.18 2.08
CA TYR A 126 12.32 24.59 1.79
C TYR A 126 12.06 24.91 0.31
N GLU A 127 12.49 24.04 -0.59
CA GLU A 127 12.31 24.28 -2.02
C GLU A 127 10.84 24.25 -2.44
N LEU A 128 10.03 23.36 -1.85
CA LEU A 128 8.58 23.34 -2.04
C LEU A 128 7.89 24.61 -1.53
N GLU A 129 8.44 25.27 -0.50
CA GLU A 129 7.95 26.57 -0.04
C GLU A 129 8.15 27.66 -1.10
N GLU A 130 9.33 27.71 -1.69
CA GLU A 130 9.66 28.67 -2.73
C GLU A 130 8.86 28.41 -4.02
N ILE A 131 8.64 27.14 -4.38
CA ILE A 131 7.76 26.77 -5.49
C ILE A 131 6.31 27.18 -5.20
N ASN A 132 5.81 26.90 -4.00
CA ASN A 132 4.46 27.31 -3.60
C ASN A 132 4.30 28.85 -3.65
N ARG A 133 5.31 29.61 -3.22
CA ARG A 133 5.31 31.07 -3.32
C ARG A 133 5.27 31.53 -4.78
N LEU A 134 6.09 30.93 -5.64
CA LEU A 134 6.09 31.22 -7.08
C LEU A 134 4.70 30.99 -7.68
N LEU A 135 4.07 29.85 -7.42
CA LEU A 135 2.75 29.48 -7.96
C LEU A 135 1.62 30.40 -7.43
N ASN A 136 1.64 30.76 -6.15
CA ASN A 136 0.65 31.68 -5.58
C ASN A 136 0.76 33.11 -6.15
N ASN A 137 1.99 33.60 -6.35
CA ASN A 137 2.21 34.89 -7.03
C ASN A 137 1.65 34.84 -8.46
N THR A 138 1.92 33.72 -9.16
CA THR A 138 1.44 33.49 -10.52
C THR A 138 -0.10 33.50 -10.59
N LEU A 139 -0.77 32.82 -9.66
CA LEU A 139 -2.23 32.76 -9.58
C LEU A 139 -2.84 34.14 -9.25
N THR A 140 -2.22 34.90 -8.35
CA THR A 140 -2.68 36.23 -7.96
C THR A 140 -2.61 37.22 -9.13
N GLU A 141 -1.51 37.20 -9.88
CA GLU A 141 -1.30 38.08 -11.03
C GLU A 141 -2.21 37.75 -12.21
N ALA A 142 -2.55 36.47 -12.40
CA ALA A 142 -3.44 36.05 -13.48
C ALA A 142 -4.92 36.39 -13.24
N GLY A 143 -5.27 36.94 -12.08
CA GLY A 143 -6.53 37.63 -11.85
C GLY A 143 -7.78 36.75 -11.96
N LYS A 144 -8.04 35.92 -10.94
CA LYS A 144 -9.39 35.42 -10.58
C LYS A 144 -9.34 34.82 -9.18
N ALA A 145 -9.60 35.66 -8.18
CA ALA A 145 -9.87 35.22 -6.82
C ALA A 145 -11.33 34.74 -6.72
N SER A 146 -11.51 33.42 -6.75
CA SER A 146 -12.53 32.76 -5.95
C SER A 146 -11.98 31.37 -5.65
N VAL A 147 -11.30 31.25 -4.51
CA VAL A 147 -10.82 29.97 -4.01
C VAL A 147 -12.02 29.29 -3.36
N GLU A 148 -12.72 28.48 -4.14
CA GLU A 148 -13.61 27.49 -3.58
C GLU A 148 -12.72 26.31 -3.14
N GLU A 149 -12.73 26.00 -1.84
CA GLU A 149 -11.96 24.90 -1.27
C GLU A 149 -12.38 23.60 -1.95
N THR A 150 -11.60 23.18 -2.95
CA THR A 150 -11.83 21.92 -3.65
C THR A 150 -11.23 20.81 -2.80
N LEU A 151 -12.09 19.89 -2.36
CA LEU A 151 -11.72 18.74 -1.54
C LEU A 151 -10.65 17.88 -2.22
N PRO A 152 -9.85 17.12 -1.44
CA PRO A 152 -8.88 16.18 -1.99
C PRO A 152 -9.58 15.19 -2.93
N GLU A 153 -9.19 15.21 -4.20
CA GLU A 153 -9.70 14.25 -5.19
C GLU A 153 -9.16 12.86 -4.82
N GLU A 154 -10.02 12.02 -4.24
CA GLU A 154 -9.87 10.57 -4.28
C GLU A 154 -9.96 10.10 -5.73
N ALA A 155 -9.30 8.99 -6.08
CA ALA A 155 -9.37 8.44 -7.42
C ALA A 155 -10.84 8.25 -7.85
N SER A 156 -11.26 8.98 -8.88
CA SER A 156 -12.58 8.87 -9.50
C SER A 156 -12.88 7.40 -9.86
N ALA A 157 -14.16 7.01 -9.86
CA ALA A 157 -14.58 5.68 -10.29
C ALA A 157 -14.01 5.32 -11.68
N GLU A 158 -13.82 6.32 -12.54
CA GLU A 158 -13.18 6.16 -13.85
C GLU A 158 -11.68 5.89 -13.75
N ALA A 159 -10.96 6.60 -12.87
CA ALA A 159 -9.54 6.35 -12.62
C ALA A 159 -9.29 4.93 -12.07
N ARG A 160 -10.22 4.40 -11.25
CA ARG A 160 -10.14 3.01 -10.77
C ARG A 160 -10.28 2.00 -11.90
N LYS A 161 -11.19 2.21 -12.86
CA LYS A 161 -11.31 1.35 -14.05
C LYS A 161 -10.04 1.37 -14.90
N VAL A 162 -9.45 2.56 -15.10
CA VAL A 162 -8.18 2.67 -15.84
C VAL A 162 -7.05 1.91 -15.13
N LEU A 163 -7.01 1.93 -13.78
CA LEU A 163 -6.05 1.13 -13.02
C LEU A 163 -6.29 -0.39 -13.16
N GLU A 164 -7.55 -0.83 -13.17
CA GLU A 164 -7.91 -2.24 -13.41
C GLU A 164 -7.47 -2.70 -14.81
N GLU A 165 -7.76 -1.89 -15.84
CA GLU A 165 -7.32 -2.16 -17.22
C GLU A 165 -5.79 -2.21 -17.35
N ALA A 166 -5.09 -1.25 -16.74
CA ALA A 166 -3.62 -1.23 -16.74
C ALA A 166 -3.04 -2.46 -16.04
N THR A 167 -3.65 -2.90 -14.93
CA THR A 167 -3.24 -4.10 -14.19
C THR A 167 -3.43 -5.35 -15.05
N ALA A 168 -4.58 -5.50 -15.70
CA ALA A 168 -4.85 -6.63 -16.60
C ALA A 168 -3.85 -6.71 -17.77
N ILE A 169 -3.51 -5.56 -18.39
CA ILE A 169 -2.52 -5.51 -19.47
C ILE A 169 -1.11 -5.85 -18.94
N ALA A 170 -0.74 -5.38 -17.74
CA ALA A 170 0.55 -5.69 -17.13
C ALA A 170 0.68 -7.19 -16.82
N GLU A 171 -0.36 -7.84 -16.31
CA GLU A 171 -0.41 -9.28 -16.06
C GLU A 171 -0.31 -10.09 -17.36
N GLN A 172 -1.03 -9.68 -18.41
CA GLN A 172 -0.92 -10.32 -19.73
C GLN A 172 0.50 -10.23 -20.27
N LYS A 173 1.13 -9.04 -20.25
CA LYS A 173 2.53 -8.85 -20.68
C LYS A 173 3.51 -9.65 -19.85
N MET A 174 3.27 -9.85 -18.55
CA MET A 174 4.11 -10.69 -17.71
C MET A 174 3.99 -12.18 -18.08
N ASN A 175 2.77 -12.67 -18.35
CA ASN A 175 2.52 -14.05 -18.79
C ASN A 175 3.07 -14.33 -20.21
N GLU A 176 3.05 -13.34 -21.11
CA GLU A 176 3.60 -13.45 -22.46
C GLU A 176 5.13 -13.46 -22.46
N ASN A 177 5.78 -12.65 -21.61
CA ASN A 177 7.24 -12.56 -21.53
C ASN A 177 7.88 -13.60 -20.59
N TYR A 178 7.11 -14.17 -19.66
CA TYR A 178 7.56 -15.21 -18.73
C TYR A 178 6.53 -16.34 -18.68
N PRO A 179 6.52 -17.24 -19.68
CA PRO A 179 5.62 -18.39 -19.67
C PRO A 179 5.89 -19.26 -18.44
N LYS A 180 4.83 -19.61 -17.70
CA LYS A 180 4.93 -20.50 -16.54
C LYS A 180 5.52 -21.84 -16.99
N LEU A 181 6.68 -22.20 -16.45
CA LEU A 181 7.33 -23.48 -16.70
C LEU A 181 6.38 -24.63 -16.32
N PRO A 182 6.22 -25.67 -17.16
CA PRO A 182 5.36 -26.80 -16.85
C PRO A 182 5.90 -27.52 -15.61
N LEU A 183 5.08 -27.63 -14.57
CA LEU A 183 5.38 -28.48 -13.43
C LEU A 183 5.29 -29.95 -13.86
N PRO A 184 6.25 -30.82 -13.46
CA PRO A 184 6.24 -32.24 -13.84
C PRO A 184 5.03 -32.99 -13.27
N PRO A 185 4.54 -34.04 -13.96
CA PRO A 185 3.38 -34.81 -13.51
C PRO A 185 3.72 -35.65 -12.27
N GLU A 186 2.86 -35.59 -11.24
CA GLU A 186 2.96 -36.44 -10.05
C GLU A 186 2.62 -37.92 -10.37
N PRO A 187 3.27 -38.89 -9.68
CA PRO A 187 3.15 -40.30 -10.00
C PRO A 187 1.83 -40.92 -9.51
N THR A 188 1.18 -41.65 -10.41
CA THR A 188 -0.03 -42.44 -10.21
C THR A 188 0.27 -43.70 -9.38
N GLN A 189 -0.44 -43.92 -8.27
CA GLN A 189 -0.47 -45.23 -7.59
C GLN A 189 -1.74 -45.99 -7.99
N LYS A 190 -1.52 -47.20 -8.53
CA LYS A 190 -2.55 -48.18 -8.90
C LYS A 190 -3.11 -48.88 -7.65
N THR A 191 -4.43 -48.95 -7.57
CA THR A 191 -5.21 -49.84 -6.70
C THR A 191 -5.42 -51.20 -7.37
N LEU A 192 -5.26 -52.30 -6.61
CA LEU A 192 -5.90 -53.61 -6.84
C LEU A 192 -6.33 -54.14 -5.44
N GLU A 193 -7.61 -54.01 -5.08
CA GLU A 193 -8.67 -55.04 -5.14
C GLU A 193 -8.86 -55.83 -3.81
N GLN A 194 -9.92 -55.46 -3.08
CA GLN A 194 -10.64 -56.27 -2.07
C GLN A 194 -11.64 -57.20 -2.82
N PRO A 195 -12.22 -58.27 -2.22
CA PRO A 195 -13.57 -58.07 -1.63
C PRO A 195 -14.05 -59.11 -0.59
N LEU A 196 -14.99 -58.69 0.28
CA LEU A 196 -16.23 -59.42 0.61
C LEU A 196 -17.25 -58.43 1.19
N THR A 197 -18.22 -57.99 0.36
CA THR A 197 -19.69 -58.26 0.44
C THR A 197 -20.42 -57.54 1.59
N THR A 198 -21.50 -56.77 1.41
CA THR A 198 -22.56 -56.66 0.37
C THR A 198 -23.54 -55.56 0.85
N PRO A 199 -24.69 -55.23 0.20
CA PRO A 199 -25.01 -55.10 -1.24
C PRO A 199 -25.88 -53.85 -1.56
N GLY A 200 -25.96 -53.43 -2.82
CA GLY A 200 -27.10 -52.61 -3.30
C GLY A 200 -26.85 -51.68 -4.50
N THR A 201 -26.77 -52.27 -5.70
CA THR A 201 -26.97 -51.75 -7.09
C THR A 201 -27.96 -50.58 -7.30
N PRO A 202 -28.03 -49.95 -8.50
CA PRO A 202 -27.00 -49.51 -9.47
C PRO A 202 -27.16 -48.02 -9.89
N ILE A 203 -26.08 -47.36 -10.33
CA ILE A 203 -26.15 -46.06 -11.04
C ILE A 203 -25.76 -46.26 -12.51
N GLU A 204 -26.64 -45.80 -13.40
CA GLU A 204 -26.35 -45.52 -14.80
C GLU A 204 -26.27 -44.00 -15.00
N THR A 205 -25.13 -43.57 -15.52
CA THR A 205 -24.76 -42.34 -16.26
C THR A 205 -25.70 -41.14 -16.25
N THR A 206 -25.25 -39.99 -15.72
CA THR A 206 -25.23 -38.70 -16.46
C THR A 206 -24.45 -37.61 -15.69
N VAL A 207 -23.52 -36.98 -16.43
CA VAL A 207 -22.93 -35.62 -16.37
C VAL A 207 -22.51 -34.95 -15.04
N GLU A 208 -21.42 -34.18 -15.20
CA GLU A 208 -21.01 -32.97 -14.46
C GLU A 208 -19.96 -33.06 -13.34
N GLU A 209 -18.95 -32.20 -13.54
CA GLU A 209 -18.06 -31.46 -12.63
C GLU A 209 -17.80 -32.00 -11.21
N LEU A 210 -16.50 -32.06 -10.86
CA LEU A 210 -16.03 -32.29 -9.50
C LEU A 210 -14.93 -31.28 -9.11
N PRO A 211 -14.82 -30.95 -7.81
CA PRO A 211 -14.94 -29.58 -7.32
C PRO A 211 -13.79 -29.14 -6.40
N GLU A 212 -13.85 -27.88 -6.02
CA GLU A 212 -13.06 -27.23 -4.98
C GLU A 212 -13.21 -27.93 -3.62
N LYS A 213 -12.09 -28.30 -2.98
CA LYS A 213 -12.09 -28.84 -1.61
C LYS A 213 -12.16 -27.72 -0.57
N ASN A 214 -13.37 -27.48 -0.09
CA ASN A 214 -13.65 -26.78 1.16
C ASN A 214 -13.31 -27.71 2.36
N VAL A 215 -12.30 -27.36 3.16
CA VAL A 215 -11.99 -28.08 4.41
C VAL A 215 -12.90 -27.53 5.51
N GLN A 216 -13.98 -28.24 5.83
CA GLN A 216 -14.78 -27.98 7.03
C GLN A 216 -14.07 -28.61 8.24
N LEU A 217 -13.41 -27.77 9.05
CA LEU A 217 -12.96 -28.13 10.39
C LEU A 217 -14.19 -28.30 11.29
N THR A 218 -14.24 -29.37 12.08
CA THR A 218 -15.37 -29.61 12.98
C THR A 218 -15.31 -28.66 14.19
N GLU A 219 -16.46 -28.15 14.66
CA GLU A 219 -16.57 -27.23 15.82
C GLU A 219 -15.72 -27.62 17.05
N PRO A 220 -15.59 -28.90 17.49
CA PRO A 220 -14.75 -29.26 18.64
C PRO A 220 -13.24 -29.10 18.40
N GLU A 221 -12.75 -29.29 17.17
CA GLU A 221 -11.32 -29.13 16.84
C GLU A 221 -10.91 -27.66 16.80
N LEU A 222 -11.87 -26.79 16.44
CA LEU A 222 -11.66 -25.35 16.40
C LEU A 222 -11.52 -24.77 17.82
N GLU A 223 -12.35 -25.23 18.77
CA GLU A 223 -12.27 -24.83 20.18
C GLU A 223 -10.92 -25.19 20.82
N GLU A 224 -10.40 -26.39 20.56
CA GLU A 224 -9.13 -26.84 21.12
C GLU A 224 -7.94 -26.04 20.60
N LYS A 225 -7.90 -25.81 19.28
CA LYS A 225 -6.84 -25.01 18.64
C LYS A 225 -6.86 -23.56 19.10
N LEU A 226 -8.05 -22.99 19.30
CA LEU A 226 -8.22 -21.63 19.81
C LEU A 226 -7.74 -21.49 21.25
N LEU A 227 -8.04 -22.47 22.12
CA LEU A 227 -7.55 -22.49 23.51
C LEU A 227 -6.02 -22.58 23.57
N ASN A 228 -5.41 -23.40 22.73
CA ASN A 228 -3.95 -23.51 22.67
C ASN A 228 -3.32 -22.22 22.17
N TYR A 229 -3.90 -21.60 21.14
CA TYR A 229 -3.45 -20.31 20.62
C TYR A 229 -3.50 -19.19 21.67
N ILE A 230 -4.58 -19.11 22.47
CA ILE A 230 -4.73 -18.11 23.54
C ILE A 230 -3.68 -18.32 24.65
N LYS A 231 -3.38 -19.58 25.00
CA LYS A 231 -2.34 -19.91 25.99
C LYS A 231 -0.95 -19.52 25.50
N GLU A 232 -0.64 -19.79 24.24
CA GLU A 232 0.66 -19.39 23.64
C GLU A 232 0.81 -17.88 23.52
N CYS A 233 -0.27 -17.15 23.26
CA CYS A 233 -0.27 -15.69 23.14
C CYS A 233 -0.36 -14.96 24.50
N GLY A 234 -0.30 -15.68 25.63
CA GLY A 234 -0.28 -15.06 26.97
C GLY A 234 -1.58 -14.33 27.35
N GLY A 235 -2.72 -14.70 26.75
CA GLY A 235 -4.03 -14.12 27.05
C GLY A 235 -4.50 -12.99 26.11
N GLU A 236 -3.68 -12.53 25.16
CA GLU A 236 -4.10 -11.54 24.16
C GLU A 236 -4.64 -12.22 22.88
N LEU A 237 -5.91 -12.00 22.57
CA LEU A 237 -6.54 -12.56 21.37
C LEU A 237 -6.75 -11.47 20.30
N ASN A 238 -6.09 -11.63 19.15
CA ASN A 238 -6.40 -10.86 17.94
C ASN A 238 -7.20 -11.72 16.97
N LEU A 239 -8.48 -11.38 16.77
CA LEU A 239 -9.42 -12.15 15.95
C LEU A 239 -8.95 -12.34 14.50
N ASN A 240 -8.34 -11.31 13.90
CA ASN A 240 -7.86 -11.37 12.51
C ASN A 240 -6.62 -12.26 12.38
N LYS A 241 -5.67 -12.16 13.32
CA LYS A 241 -4.48 -13.03 13.31
C LYS A 241 -4.85 -14.49 13.58
N CYS A 242 -5.80 -14.73 14.47
CA CYS A 242 -6.28 -16.07 14.80
C CYS A 242 -7.03 -16.71 13.62
N ALA A 243 -7.91 -15.96 12.94
CA ALA A 243 -8.62 -16.41 11.75
C ALA A 243 -7.67 -16.84 10.63
N SER A 244 -6.65 -16.03 10.36
CA SER A 244 -5.62 -16.37 9.36
C SER A 244 -4.77 -17.57 9.78
N PHE A 245 -4.45 -17.72 11.07
CA PHE A 245 -3.65 -18.84 11.57
C PHE A 245 -4.41 -20.17 11.52
N LEU A 246 -5.70 -20.16 11.84
CA LEU A 246 -6.55 -21.35 11.85
C LEU A 246 -7.21 -21.61 10.48
N ASN A 247 -6.96 -20.76 9.49
CA ASN A 247 -7.56 -20.80 8.15
C ASN A 247 -9.09 -20.94 8.18
N VAL A 248 -9.72 -20.18 9.08
CA VAL A 248 -11.18 -20.12 9.25
C VAL A 248 -11.63 -18.66 9.23
N PRO A 249 -12.86 -18.38 8.75
CA PRO A 249 -13.37 -17.02 8.70
C PRO A 249 -13.49 -16.42 10.12
N VAL A 250 -13.31 -15.10 10.20
CA VAL A 250 -13.34 -14.34 11.47
C VAL A 250 -14.65 -14.55 12.24
N GLU A 251 -15.76 -14.76 11.55
CA GLU A 251 -17.07 -14.99 12.16
C GLU A 251 -17.15 -16.34 12.91
N GLU A 252 -16.52 -17.39 12.40
CA GLU A 252 -16.44 -18.69 13.08
C GLU A 252 -15.53 -18.61 14.32
N VAL A 253 -14.45 -17.83 14.24
CA VAL A 253 -13.58 -17.56 15.39
C VAL A 253 -14.35 -16.79 16.48
N LYS A 254 -15.12 -15.76 16.12
CA LYS A 254 -15.98 -15.02 17.08
C LYS A 254 -17.00 -15.92 17.75
N LYS A 255 -17.65 -16.80 16.98
CA LYS A 255 -18.62 -17.78 17.50
C LYS A 255 -17.98 -18.75 18.49
N ALA A 256 -16.80 -19.27 18.16
CA ALA A 256 -16.03 -20.16 19.04
C ALA A 256 -15.58 -19.45 20.33
N VAL A 257 -15.16 -18.18 20.26
CA VAL A 257 -14.83 -17.37 21.45
C VAL A 257 -16.04 -17.21 22.37
N ALA A 258 -17.22 -16.86 21.83
CA ALA A 258 -18.44 -16.71 22.61
C ALA A 258 -18.88 -18.05 23.25
N GLN A 259 -18.66 -19.17 22.56
CA GLN A 259 -18.91 -20.51 23.11
C GLN A 259 -17.93 -20.86 24.24
N LEU A 260 -16.65 -20.53 24.11
CA LEU A 260 -15.67 -20.74 25.19
C LEU A 260 -15.95 -19.87 26.42
N GLU A 261 -16.46 -18.66 26.23
CA GLU A 261 -16.89 -17.77 27.30
C GLU A 261 -18.14 -18.32 28.03
N SER A 262 -19.17 -18.73 27.28
CA SER A 262 -20.37 -19.35 27.87
C SER A 262 -20.09 -20.68 28.60
N LYS A 263 -19.05 -21.41 28.18
CA LYS A 263 -18.54 -22.61 28.87
C LYS A 263 -17.59 -22.29 30.04
N GLY A 264 -17.29 -21.01 30.30
CA GLY A 264 -16.41 -20.55 31.39
C GLY A 264 -14.94 -20.93 31.21
N LYS A 265 -14.50 -21.28 29.99
CA LYS A 265 -13.11 -21.68 29.70
C LYS A 265 -12.18 -20.49 29.46
N ILE A 266 -12.75 -19.33 29.14
CA ILE A 266 -12.04 -18.05 29.01
C ILE A 266 -12.85 -16.96 29.73
N ILE A 267 -12.17 -15.91 30.20
CA ILE A 267 -12.78 -14.71 30.75
C ILE A 267 -12.31 -13.55 29.89
N VAL A 268 -13.23 -12.90 29.17
CA VAL A 268 -12.93 -11.71 28.39
C VAL A 268 -13.03 -10.51 29.32
N GLN A 269 -11.92 -9.80 29.54
CA GLN A 269 -11.86 -8.58 30.35
C GLN A 269 -11.91 -7.33 29.47
#